data_AF-A0A522PI70-F1
#
_entry.id   AF-A0A522PI70-F1
#
_cell.length_a   1.000
_cell.length_b   1.000
_cell.length_c   1.000
_cell.angle_alpha   90.00
_cell.angle_beta   90.00
_cell.angle_gamma   90.00
#
_symmetry.space_group_name_H-M   'P 1'
#
loop_
_entity.id
_entity.type
_entity.pdbx_description
1 polymer ?
#
loop_
_entity_poly.entity_id
_entity_poly.type
_entity_poly.pdbx_seq_one_letter_code
_entity_poly.pdbx_strand_id
1 'polypeptide(L)' 'MADQQVLDVRSEPPVRRHALIFETFEALQPGSAFELVNDHDPKPLYYQFAAEHAGAFSWDYLEQGPAVWRVSIGRTAGPG' A
#
# COMPACT_ATOMS: atom_id res chain seq x y z
N MET A 1 20.60 1.84 -4.65
CA MET A 1 19.52 0.98 -4.13
C MET A 1 18.48 1.94 -3.60
N ALA A 2 17.32 2.05 -4.24
CA ALA A 2 16.32 3.00 -3.79
C ALA A 2 15.81 2.51 -2.44
N ASP A 3 15.94 3.33 -1.40
CA ASP A 3 15.24 3.08 -0.13
C ASP A 3 13.74 3.04 -0.45
N GLN A 4 13.16 1.84 -0.41
CA GLN A 4 11.72 1.68 -0.53
C GLN A 4 11.10 2.27 0.74
N GLN A 5 10.28 3.32 0.59
CA GLN A 5 9.61 3.95 1.72
C GLN A 5 8.76 2.91 2.46
N VAL A 6 8.95 2.77 3.78
CA VAL A 6 8.16 1.86 4.62
C VAL A 6 7.14 2.67 5.41
N LEU A 7 5.88 2.31 5.27
CA LEU A 7 4.74 2.83 6.02
C LEU A 7 4.25 1.76 7.00
N ASP A 8 4.69 1.84 8.25
CA ASP A 8 4.21 0.97 9.32
C ASP A 8 3.00 1.59 10.04
N VAL A 9 1.83 1.00 9.85
CA VAL A 9 0.56 1.50 10.41
C VAL A 9 0.13 0.78 11.68
N ARG A 10 0.93 -0.15 12.21
CA ARG A 10 0.56 -0.94 13.40
C ARG A 10 0.38 -0.07 14.64
N SER A 11 1.16 1.00 14.74
CA SER A 11 1.05 2.00 15.82
C SER A 11 0.01 3.10 15.55
N GLU A 12 -0.54 3.16 14.34
CA GLU A 12 -1.51 4.19 13.97
C GLU A 12 -2.93 3.82 14.41
N PRO A 13 -3.73 4.80 14.88
CA PRO A 13 -5.15 4.57 15.18
C PRO A 13 -5.91 4.04 13.96
N PRO A 14 -6.82 3.06 14.10
CA PRO A 14 -7.54 2.45 12.97
C PRO A 14 -8.20 3.46 12.02
N VAL A 15 -8.74 4.55 12.56
CA VAL A 15 -9.37 5.63 11.79
C VAL A 15 -8.39 6.39 10.89
N ARG A 16 -7.10 6.44 11.25
CA ARG A 16 -6.06 7.17 10.51
C ARG A 16 -5.33 6.29 9.50
N ARG A 17 -5.28 4.97 9.70
CA ARG A 17 -4.54 4.03 8.84
C ARG A 17 -4.93 4.19 7.37
N HIS A 18 -6.23 4.15 7.08
CA HIS A 18 -6.72 4.28 5.70
C HIS A 18 -6.31 5.62 5.07
N ALA A 19 -6.58 6.74 5.73
CA ALA A 19 -6.24 8.06 5.21
C ALA A 19 -4.74 8.16 4.90
N LEU A 20 -3.88 7.73 5.82
CA LEU A 20 -2.43 7.78 5.64
C LEU A 20 -1.95 6.91 4.47
N ILE A 21 -2.54 5.72 4.27
CA ILE A 21 -2.18 4.82 3.18
C ILE A 21 -2.55 5.43 1.82
N PHE A 22 -3.75 5.99 1.68
CA PHE A 22 -4.19 6.63 0.43
C PHE A 22 -3.43 7.93 0.17
N GLU A 23 -3.20 8.78 1.19
CA GLU A 23 -2.34 9.97 1.07
C GLU A 23 -0.94 9.61 0.59
N THR A 24 -0.37 8.53 1.14
CA THR A 24 0.96 8.03 0.73
C THR A 24 0.96 7.55 -0.72
N PHE A 25 -0.08 6.84 -1.14
CA PHE A 25 -0.23 6.35 -2.51
C PHE A 25 -0.39 7.49 -3.53
N GLU A 26 -1.25 8.47 -3.24
CA GLU A 26 -1.50 9.62 -4.12
C GLU A 26 -0.27 10.50 -4.29
N ALA A 27 0.61 10.54 -3.28
CA ALA A 27 1.88 11.24 -3.34
C ALA A 27 2.95 10.51 -4.18
N LEU A 28 2.73 9.25 -4.59
CA LEU A 28 3.70 8.50 -5.38
C LEU A 28 3.85 9.07 -6.80
N GLN A 29 5.12 9.15 -7.22
CA GLN A 29 5.43 9.28 -8.63
C GLN A 29 5.01 8.01 -9.39
N PRO A 30 4.52 8.12 -10.63
CA PRO A 30 4.23 6.94 -11.45
C PRO A 30 5.48 6.05 -11.59
N GLY A 31 5.31 4.73 -11.40
CA GLY A 31 6.39 3.75 -11.36
C GLY A 31 7.07 3.57 -10.00
N SER A 32 6.68 4.33 -8.98
CA SER A 32 7.19 4.17 -7.60
C SER A 32 6.25 3.34 -6.73
N ALA A 33 6.77 2.81 -5.63
CA ALA A 33 6.03 2.02 -4.66
C ALA A 33 6.55 2.22 -3.23
N PHE A 34 5.68 1.99 -2.25
CA PHE A 34 6.03 1.93 -0.82
C PHE A 34 5.61 0.59 -0.23
N GLU A 35 6.25 0.20 0.88
CA GLU A 35 5.89 -0.97 1.65
C GLU A 35 4.92 -0.60 2.77
N LEU A 36 3.74 -1.22 2.80
CA LEU A 36 2.81 -1.18 3.91
C LEU A 36 3.12 -2.31 4.90
N VAL A 37 3.29 -1.98 6.18
CA VAL A 37 3.36 -2.96 7.29
C VAL A 37 2.09 -2.85 8.14
N ASN A 38 1.34 -3.96 8.25
CA ASN A 38 0.06 -4.02 8.96
C ASN A 38 0.01 -5.21 9.95
N ASP A 39 -0.87 -5.13 10.94
CA ASP A 39 -1.10 -6.16 11.97
C ASP A 39 -2.09 -7.26 11.52
N HIS A 40 -2.74 -7.10 10.37
CA HIS A 40 -3.67 -8.07 9.77
C HIS A 40 -3.63 -8.00 8.23
N ASP A 41 -4.27 -8.98 7.58
CA ASP A 41 -4.40 -9.02 6.12
C ASP A 41 -5.13 -7.77 5.60
N PRO A 42 -4.48 -6.91 4.78
CA PRO A 42 -5.09 -5.73 4.19
C PRO A 42 -5.99 -6.04 2.97
N LYS A 43 -6.50 -7.26 2.82
CA LYS A 43 -7.42 -7.65 1.73
C LYS A 43 -8.62 -6.72 1.51
N PRO A 44 -9.32 -6.18 2.55
CA PRO A 44 -10.38 -5.20 2.31
C PRO A 44 -9.87 -3.92 1.61
N LEU A 45 -8.66 -3.49 1.95
CA LEU A 45 -8.01 -2.33 1.35
C LEU A 45 -7.65 -2.59 -0.12
N TYR A 46 -7.16 -3.79 -0.45
CA TYR A 46 -6.93 -4.19 -1.84
C TYR A 46 -8.18 -4.00 -2.71
N TYR A 47 -9.35 -4.42 -2.22
CA TYR A 47 -10.59 -4.25 -2.97
C TYR A 47 -10.99 -2.79 -3.13
N GLN A 48 -10.69 -1.94 -2.14
CA GLN A 48 -10.91 -0.51 -2.24
C GLN A 48 -10.00 0.11 -3.31
N PHE A 49 -8.72 -0.24 -3.34
CA PHE A 49 -7.81 0.15 -4.43
C PHE A 49 -8.28 -0.34 -5.79
N ALA A 50 -8.76 -1.59 -5.88
CA ALA A 50 -9.30 -2.14 -7.12
C ALA A 50 -10.54 -1.40 -7.62
N ALA A 51 -11.35 -0.84 -6.71
CA ALA A 51 -12.53 -0.05 -7.07
C ALA A 51 -12.18 1.40 -7.45
N GLU A 52 -11.27 2.06 -6.70
CA GLU A 52 -10.97 3.49 -6.85
C GLU A 52 -9.85 3.78 -7.86
N HIS A 53 -8.90 2.86 -8.03
CA HIS A 53 -7.69 3.04 -8.83
C HIS A 53 -7.48 1.92 -9.86
N ALA A 54 -8.56 1.33 -10.39
CA ALA A 54 -8.48 0.22 -11.34
C ALA A 54 -7.48 0.49 -12.48
N GLY A 55 -6.46 -0.37 -12.62
CA GLY A 55 -5.40 -0.25 -13.63
C GLY A 55 -4.29 0.77 -13.33
N ALA A 56 -4.40 1.53 -12.24
CA ALA A 56 -3.45 2.57 -11.83
C ALA A 56 -2.55 2.18 -10.63
N PHE A 57 -2.73 0.99 -10.05
CA PHE A 57 -1.92 0.49 -8.93
C PHE A 57 -1.38 -0.93 -9.15
N SER A 58 -0.30 -1.25 -8.44
CA SER A 58 0.23 -2.59 -8.26
C SER A 58 0.14 -3.00 -6.79
N TRP A 59 0.06 -4.31 -6.54
CA TRP A 59 -0.11 -4.87 -5.20
C TRP A 59 0.61 -6.20 -5.10
N ASP A 60 1.67 -6.25 -4.29
CA ASP A 60 2.50 -7.44 -4.13
C ASP A 60 2.66 -7.76 -2.65
N TYR A 61 2.28 -8.97 -2.24
CA TYR A 61 2.56 -9.43 -0.87
C TYR A 61 4.05 -9.73 -0.72
N LEU A 62 4.68 -9.07 0.25
CA LEU A 62 6.06 -9.33 0.65
C LEU A 62 6.12 -10.31 1.84
N GLU A 63 5.13 -10.26 2.74
CA GLU A 63 4.99 -11.16 3.88
C GLU A 63 3.51 -11.36 4.23
N GLN A 64 3.12 -12.60 4.50
CA GLN A 64 1.72 -12.99 4.74
C GLN A 64 1.56 -13.68 6.10
N GLY A 65 1.64 -12.90 7.19
CA GLY A 65 1.16 -13.29 8.52
C GLY A 65 1.75 -14.57 9.12
N PRO A 66 1.25 -14.99 10.32
CA PRO A 66 0.24 -14.32 11.13
C PRO A 66 0.79 -13.16 11.98
N ALA A 67 2.10 -13.03 12.12
CA ALA A 67 2.72 -12.03 12.99
C ALA A 67 2.76 -10.63 12.37
N VAL A 68 3.05 -10.54 11.07
CA VAL A 68 3.16 -9.28 10.33
C VAL A 68 2.67 -9.49 8.90
N TRP A 69 2.00 -8.48 8.34
CA TRP A 69 1.62 -8.44 6.94
C TRP A 69 2.37 -7.31 6.26
N ARG A 70 3.08 -7.62 5.17
CA ARG A 70 3.86 -6.65 4.40
C ARG A 70 3.41 -6.69 2.95
N VAL A 71 3.09 -5.53 2.40
CA VAL A 71 2.61 -5.40 1.02
C VAL A 71 3.34 -4.24 0.34
N SER A 72 3.88 -4.48 -0.85
CA SER A 72 4.32 -3.40 -1.73
C SER A 72 3.13 -2.85 -2.50
N ILE A 73 2.84 -1.57 -2.33
CA ILE A 73 1.77 -0.85 -3.02
C ILE A 73 2.43 0.18 -3.94
N GLY A 74 2.20 0.04 -5.24
CA GLY A 74 2.84 0.87 -6.26
C GLY A 74 1.85 1.60 -7.14
N ARG A 75 2.24 2.77 -7.64
CA ARG A 75 1.49 3.51 -8.66
C ARG A 75 2.03 3.12 -10.03
N THR A 76 1.18 2.61 -10.92
CA THR A 76 1.63 2.23 -12.27
C THR A 76 1.94 3.48 -13.10
N ALA A 77 2.85 3.36 -14.08
CA ALA A 77 3.21 4.49 -14.95
C ALA A 77 2.08 4.97 -15.89
N GLY A 78 0.89 4.34 -15.81
CA GLY A 78 -0.11 4.39 -16.87
C GLY A 78 0.37 3.66 -18.14
N PRO A 79 -0.55 3.24 -19.03
CA PRO A 79 -0.15 2.95 -20.40
C PRO A 79 0.30 4.27 -21.03
N GLY A 80 1.58 4.37 -21.39
CA GLY A 80 2.08 5.45 -22.24
C GLY A 80 1.44 5.44 -23.63
#